data_AF-A0A9D9Z405-F1
#
_entry.id   AF-A0A9D9Z405-F1
#
_cell.length_a   1.000
_cell.length_b   1.000
_cell.length_c   1.000
_cell.angle_alpha   90.00
_cell.angle_beta   90.00
_cell.angle_gamma   90.00
#
_symmetry.space_group_name_H-M   'P 1'
#
loop_
_entity.id
_entity.type
_entity.pdbx_description
1 polymer ?
#
loop_
_entity_poly.entity_id
_entity_poly.type
_entity_poly.pdbx_seq_one_letter_code
_entity_poly.pdbx_strand_id
1 'polypeptide(L)' 'RLKAPGSPVAGQANVFIFPAIEAGNITYKVVERLGGYEAVGPILQGLNKPVNDLSRGCSSEDVYKLGIITAAQAIS' A
#
# COMPACT_ATOMS: atom_id res chain seq x y z
N ARG A 1 8.96 16.84 24.68
CA ARG A 1 9.99 15.76 24.65
C ARG A 1 9.70 14.88 23.43
N LEU A 2 10.68 14.63 22.55
CA LEU A 2 10.50 13.73 21.41
C LEU A 2 10.48 12.26 21.88
N LYS A 3 9.60 11.43 21.28
CA LYS A 3 9.42 10.02 21.69
C LYS A 3 10.65 9.15 21.42
N ALA A 4 11.36 9.38 20.30
CA ALA A 4 12.54 8.61 19.90
C ALA A 4 13.54 9.47 19.08
N PRO A 5 14.30 10.38 19.71
CA PRO A 5 15.10 11.40 19.02
C PRO A 5 16.29 10.86 18.21
N GLY A 6 16.84 9.69 18.54
CA GLY A 6 17.94 9.04 17.81
C GLY A 6 17.49 8.02 16.77
N SER A 7 16.18 7.89 16.51
CA SER A 7 15.67 6.90 15.56
C SER A 7 16.05 7.28 14.12
N PRO A 8 16.55 6.34 13.29
CA PRO A 8 16.84 6.59 11.88
C PRO A 8 15.65 7.08 11.06
N VAL A 9 14.41 6.81 11.51
CA VAL A 9 13.17 7.15 10.81
C VAL A 9 12.34 8.21 11.55
N ALA A 10 12.92 8.94 12.49
CA ALA A 10 12.23 9.88 13.38
C ALA A 10 11.40 10.95 12.61
N GLY A 11 10.10 10.66 12.43
CA GLY A 11 9.17 11.54 11.71
C GLY A 11 9.28 11.50 10.17
N GLN A 12 10.05 10.56 9.62
CA GLN A 12 10.39 10.52 8.19
C GLN A 12 10.04 9.18 7.52
N ALA A 13 9.35 8.28 8.22
CA ALA A 13 8.94 7.00 7.66
C ALA A 13 7.99 7.21 6.47
N ASN A 14 8.28 6.54 5.37
CA ASN A 14 7.46 6.49 4.15
C ASN A 14 6.88 5.09 3.88
N VAL A 15 7.33 4.06 4.61
CA VAL A 15 6.80 2.70 4.61
C VAL A 15 6.37 2.34 6.03
N PHE A 16 5.10 1.94 6.17
CA PHE A 16 4.50 1.62 7.47
C PHE A 16 4.15 0.13 7.51
N ILE A 17 4.86 -0.64 8.33
CA ILE A 17 4.60 -2.06 8.54
C ILE A 17 3.61 -2.18 9.71
N PHE A 18 2.40 -2.62 9.42
CA PHE A 18 1.36 -2.80 10.43
C PHE A 18 1.56 -4.11 11.22
N PRO A 19 1.27 -4.12 12.52
CA PRO A 19 1.51 -5.30 13.36
C PRO A 19 0.48 -6.43 13.14
N ALA A 20 -0.63 -6.14 12.47
CA ALA A 20 -1.71 -7.08 12.19
C ALA A 20 -2.53 -6.65 10.97
N ILE A 21 -3.25 -7.60 10.36
CA ILE A 21 -4.04 -7.37 9.14
C ILE A 21 -5.22 -6.43 9.39
N GLU A 22 -5.82 -6.47 10.57
CA GLU A 22 -6.91 -5.60 10.98
C GLU A 22 -6.43 -4.15 11.05
N ALA A 23 -5.26 -3.92 11.65
CA ALA A 23 -4.67 -2.59 11.76
C ALA A 23 -4.36 -2.01 10.37
N GLY A 24 -3.71 -2.80 9.50
CA GLY A 24 -3.44 -2.38 8.12
C GLY A 24 -4.72 -2.06 7.36
N ASN A 25 -5.69 -2.98 7.37
CA ASN A 25 -6.94 -2.84 6.62
C ASN A 25 -7.81 -1.66 7.07
N ILE A 26 -7.85 -1.38 8.37
CA ILE A 26 -8.57 -0.22 8.91
C ILE A 26 -7.82 1.05 8.56
N THR A 27 -6.51 1.11 8.82
CA THR A 27 -5.75 2.35 8.65
C THR A 27 -5.69 2.81 7.20
N TYR A 28 -5.46 1.93 6.23
CA TYR A 28 -5.38 2.38 4.83
C TYR A 28 -6.74 2.96 4.35
N LYS A 29 -7.87 2.36 4.75
CA LYS A 29 -9.22 2.87 4.44
C LYS A 29 -9.53 4.18 5.14
N VAL A 30 -9.05 4.36 6.37
CA VAL A 30 -9.18 5.64 7.09
C VAL A 30 -8.38 6.73 6.40
N VAL A 31 -7.14 6.44 6.00
CA VAL A 31 -6.27 7.37 5.26
C VAL A 31 -6.87 7.73 3.90
N GLU A 32 -7.44 6.76 3.19
CA GLU A 32 -8.16 6.97 1.94
C GLU A 32 -9.38 7.89 2.14
N ARG A 33 -10.29 7.51 3.04
CA ARG A 33 -11.60 8.17 3.19
C ARG A 33 -11.56 9.49 3.94
N LEU A 34 -10.72 9.60 4.96
CA LEU A 34 -10.65 10.78 5.83
C LEU A 34 -9.42 11.64 5.54
N GLY A 35 -8.33 11.03 5.08
CA GLY A 35 -7.10 11.74 4.73
C GLY A 35 -7.09 12.30 3.31
N GLY A 36 -8.02 11.88 2.45
CA GLY A 36 -8.08 12.30 1.04
C GLY A 36 -6.92 11.77 0.20
N TYR A 37 -6.25 10.72 0.67
CA TYR A 37 -5.18 10.06 -0.07
C TYR A 37 -5.76 9.03 -1.02
N GLU A 38 -5.09 8.79 -2.14
CA GLU A 38 -5.43 7.69 -3.04
C GLU A 38 -4.87 6.36 -2.51
N ALA A 39 -5.71 5.33 -2.45
CA ALA A 39 -5.30 3.97 -2.10
C ALA A 39 -5.24 3.08 -3.35
N VAL A 40 -4.04 2.61 -3.70
CA VAL A 40 -3.82 1.71 -4.84
C VAL A 40 -3.47 0.32 -4.34
N GLY A 41 -4.24 -0.70 -4.71
CA GLY A 41 -3.97 -2.10 -4.37
C GLY A 41 -5.21 -2.97 -4.17
N PRO A 42 -5.06 -4.19 -3.62
CA PRO A 42 -3.83 -4.75 -3.03
C PRO A 42 -2.73 -5.08 -4.06
N ILE A 43 -1.46 -4.93 -3.67
CA ILE A 43 -0.29 -5.30 -4.47
C ILE A 43 0.41 -6.48 -3.78
N LEU A 44 0.49 -7.62 -4.45
CA LEU A 44 1.15 -8.82 -3.94
C LEU A 44 2.67 -8.74 -4.18
N GLN A 45 3.47 -9.26 -3.26
CA GLN A 45 4.94 -9.26 -3.35
C GLN A 45 5.49 -10.64 -2.98
N GLY A 46 6.65 -10.99 -3.53
CA GLY A 46 7.38 -12.24 -3.20
C GLY A 46 7.06 -13.47 -4.06
N LEU A 47 6.28 -13.32 -5.13
CA LEU A 47 6.00 -14.39 -6.08
C LEU A 47 7.06 -14.47 -7.18
N ASN A 48 7.28 -15.67 -7.75
CA ASN A 48 8.19 -15.88 -8.90
C ASN A 48 7.76 -15.16 -10.18
N LYS A 49 6.45 -14.88 -10.31
CA LYS A 49 5.87 -14.09 -11.39
C LYS A 49 4.79 -13.19 -10.79
N PRO A 50 4.65 -11.95 -11.26
CA PRO A 50 3.71 -11.01 -10.68
C PRO A 50 2.27 -11.42 -11.01
N VAL A 51 1.46 -11.45 -9.96
CA VAL A 51 0.02 -11.64 -10.01
C VAL A 51 -0.55 -10.68 -8.99
N ASN A 52 -1.62 -9.97 -9.32
CA ASN A 52 -2.33 -9.10 -8.38
C ASN A 52 -3.83 -9.38 -8.44
N ASP A 53 -4.50 -9.11 -7.32
CA ASP A 53 -5.94 -9.31 -7.18
C ASP A 53 -6.65 -7.95 -7.21
N LEU A 54 -7.76 -7.88 -7.94
CA LEU A 54 -8.61 -6.68 -7.99
C LEU A 54 -9.80 -6.87 -7.07
N SER A 55 -10.14 -5.82 -6.34
CA SER A 55 -11.42 -5.78 -5.63
C SER A 55 -12.57 -5.90 -6.63
N ARG A 56 -13.62 -6.65 -6.27
CA ARG A 56 -14.85 -6.79 -7.09
C ARG A 56 -15.54 -5.45 -7.40
N GLY A 57 -15.26 -4.41 -6.61
CA GLY A 57 -15.77 -3.05 -6.82
C GLY A 57 -14.79 -2.10 -7.51
N CYS A 58 -13.74 -2.61 -8.17
CA CYS A 58 -12.73 -1.77 -8.81
C CYS A 58 -13.30 -0.95 -9.97
N SER A 59 -12.78 0.26 -10.14
CA SER A 59 -13.00 1.10 -11.31
C SER A 59 -12.11 0.67 -12.48
N SER A 60 -12.40 1.16 -13.69
CA SER A 60 -11.51 0.98 -14.85
C SER A 60 -10.13 1.59 -14.63
N GLU A 61 -10.04 2.66 -13.85
CA GLU A 61 -8.79 3.31 -13.50
C GLU A 61 -7.94 2.45 -12.56
N ASP A 62 -8.57 1.76 -11.60
CA ASP A 62 -7.88 0.82 -10.71
C ASP A 62 -7.27 -0.35 -11.49
N VAL A 63 -8.01 -0.88 -12.47
CA VAL A 63 -7.53 -1.95 -13.37
C VAL A 63 -6.31 -1.47 -14.15
N TYR A 64 -6.37 -0.25 -14.70
CA TYR A 64 -5.28 0.33 -15.47
C TYR A 64 -4.02 0.54 -14.61
N LYS A 65 -4.17 1.16 -13.43
CA LYS A 65 -3.07 1.39 -12.48
C LYS A 65 -2.44 0.09 -12.01
N LEU A 66 -3.25 -0.90 -11.62
CA LEU A 66 -2.74 -2.19 -11.17
C LEU A 66 -2.07 -2.99 -12.30
N GLY A 67 -2.55 -2.84 -13.54
CA GLY A 67 -1.90 -3.41 -14.73
C GLY A 67 -0.47 -2.87 -14.91
N ILE A 68 -0.29 -1.55 -14.79
CA ILE A 68 1.04 -0.91 -14.85
C ILE A 68 1.94 -1.43 -13.74
N ILE A 69 1.42 -1.52 -12.50
CA ILE A 69 2.19 -2.02 -11.35
C ILE A 69 2.61 -3.47 -11.57
N THR A 70 1.70 -4.32 -12.04
CA THR A 70 1.99 -5.74 -12.33
C THR A 70 3.07 -5.87 -13.39
N ALA A 71 3.04 -5.03 -14.43
CA ALA A 71 4.08 -4.98 -15.46
C ALA A 71 5.44 -4.52 -14.89
N ALA A 72 5.44 -3.51 -14.02
CA ALA A 72 6.65 -3.06 -13.33
C ALA A 72 7.25 -4.16 -12.43
N GLN A 73 6.40 -4.93 -11.75
CA GLN A 73 6.83 -6.10 -10.95
C GLN A 73 7.43 -7.24 -11.79
N ALA A 74 7.16 -7.29 -13.10
CA ALA A 74 7.73 -8.31 -13.99
C ALA A 74 9.18 -8.01 -14.39
N ILE A 75 9.60 -6.75 -14.29
CA ILE A 75 10.93 -6.27 -14.71
C ILE A 75 11.81 -5.86 -13.52
N SER A 76 11.28 -5.94 -12.30
CA SER A 76 12.03 -5.74 -11.04
C SER A 76 12.55 -7.06 -10.51
#